data_AF-A0A9E3AHC1-F1
#
_entry.id   AF-A0A9E3AHC1-F1
#
_cell.length_a   1.000
_cell.length_b   1.000
_cell.length_c   1.000
_cell.angle_alpha   90.00
_cell.angle_beta   90.00
_cell.angle_gamma   90.00
#
_symmetry.space_group_name_H-M   'P 1'
#
loop_
_entity.id
_entity.type
_entity.pdbx_description
1 polymer ?
#
loop_
_entity_poly.entity_id
_entity_poly.type
_entity_poly.pdbx_seq_one_letter_code
_entity_poly.pdbx_strand_id
1 'polypeptide(L)'
;MVRFLIAVLSATSLILGAWQVSAQDAHFHNAPLSSAQMKNPYAGQQSAVTAGSKLYTRNCGSCHGIGGRGSGNVPPLSRGAVQKAPDGEIFWFITHGSPTNGMPAWEQLAEGERWQLVTYVKSLKSAAPSQSAALPSNYKPGATSAPRPSGPFTDFRFEQPGTVRRITAQDLPAPYATDSANNGPDVVSRPPDAWPKAPAGFRVQQYASGLDNPRLLRTAPDGDIFLAESSSGNVRVFRGITDDGKPKQADIFATGLNEPYGIAFYPLGNNPEWVYIGNTNSVVRFPYQNGDLKARGAPQHLVDLPHGGGHWTRDIQFTPDGKKMFVSVGSASNVDDPDTTPEEKNRADILEFNPDGSGMRVYAYGIRNAGGGLAMNPKTGQLWCSVNERDGLGDNLVPDYITHVEDGGFYGWPWWYIGAHQDPRHQGKHPELKDKTIVPDVLLQAHNASLQFTFYNGKQFPSDYQGDIFGSQHGSWNRSVRAGYEVIRVPLHQTGKASGEYEDFITGFVIDNHHVWGRPVGLTVAPDGSLLVSDDGSNSIWRISYTGTETTKGKLEDGRQSHGTKSGSQ
;
A
#
# COMPACT_ATOMS: atom_id res chain seq x y z
N MET A 1 17.06 29.53 -94.54
CA MET A 1 16.97 31.00 -94.38
C MET A 1 15.89 31.31 -93.34
N VAL A 2 16.26 31.56 -92.08
CA VAL A 2 15.66 32.54 -91.16
C VAL A 2 16.73 32.82 -90.10
N ARG A 3 17.05 34.10 -89.90
CA ARG A 3 18.11 34.63 -89.04
C ARG A 3 17.54 35.14 -87.71
N PHE A 4 18.31 34.91 -86.65
CA PHE A 4 18.59 35.75 -85.47
C PHE A 4 17.46 36.54 -84.76
N LEU A 5 17.29 36.23 -83.47
CA LEU A 5 17.12 37.25 -82.43
C LEU A 5 18.08 36.96 -81.26
N ILE A 6 18.76 38.01 -80.83
CA ILE A 6 19.75 38.08 -79.75
C ILE A 6 19.01 38.34 -78.44
N ALA A 7 19.34 37.60 -77.36
CA ALA A 7 18.93 37.94 -76.01
C ALA A 7 20.12 37.81 -75.03
N VAL A 8 20.19 38.80 -74.16
CA VAL A 8 21.25 39.23 -73.23
C VAL A 8 21.57 38.18 -72.15
N LEU A 9 22.87 37.96 -71.88
CA LEU A 9 23.37 37.26 -70.69
C LEU A 9 24.01 38.29 -69.75
N SER A 10 23.39 38.53 -68.59
CA SER A 10 23.97 39.30 -67.48
C SER A 10 24.26 38.36 -66.32
N ALA A 11 25.54 38.26 -65.96
CA ALA A 11 26.04 37.46 -64.85
C ALA A 11 25.79 38.19 -63.52
N THR A 12 25.15 37.51 -62.56
CA THR A 12 25.08 37.93 -61.16
C THR A 12 25.64 36.81 -60.28
N SER A 13 26.79 37.06 -59.67
CA SER A 13 27.42 36.22 -58.66
C SER A 13 26.67 36.39 -57.33
N LEU A 14 26.06 35.32 -56.83
CA LEU A 14 25.44 35.27 -55.50
C LEU A 14 26.38 34.56 -54.53
N ILE A 15 26.86 35.32 -53.54
CA ILE A 15 27.64 34.87 -52.39
C ILE A 15 26.69 34.11 -51.45
N LEU A 16 26.90 32.79 -51.31
CA LEU A 16 26.24 31.97 -50.30
C LEU A 16 26.88 32.23 -48.93
N GLY A 17 26.26 33.12 -48.14
CA GLY A 17 26.54 33.23 -46.72
C GLY A 17 25.89 32.06 -45.98
N ALA A 18 26.70 31.14 -45.47
CA ALA A 18 26.26 30.09 -44.58
C ALA A 18 25.85 30.70 -43.24
N TRP A 19 24.54 30.85 -43.00
CA TRP A 19 24.01 31.05 -41.66
C TRP A 19 24.04 29.71 -40.94
N GLN A 20 25.08 29.48 -40.15
CA GLN A 20 24.99 28.48 -39.09
C GLN A 20 23.97 29.00 -38.07
N VAL A 21 22.77 28.42 -38.10
CA VAL A 21 21.86 28.50 -36.97
C VAL A 21 22.52 27.70 -35.86
N SER A 22 23.15 28.39 -34.91
CA SER A 22 23.52 27.79 -33.63
C SER A 22 22.24 27.22 -33.03
N ALA A 23 22.19 25.91 -32.83
CA ALA A 23 21.15 25.30 -32.03
C ALA A 23 21.20 25.99 -30.65
N GLN A 24 20.17 26.76 -30.31
CA GLN A 24 19.98 27.23 -28.94
C GLN A 24 19.89 25.97 -28.06
N ASP A 25 20.76 25.90 -27.06
CA ASP A 25 20.75 24.82 -26.08
C ASP A 25 19.32 24.64 -25.55
N ALA A 26 18.79 23.42 -25.65
CA ALA A 26 17.42 23.14 -25.25
C ALA A 26 17.28 23.29 -23.73
N HIS A 27 16.75 24.43 -23.28
CA HIS A 27 16.39 24.69 -21.89
C HIS A 27 15.26 23.76 -21.43
N PHE A 28 15.22 23.43 -20.14
CA PHE A 28 14.20 22.56 -19.58
C PHE A 28 12.81 23.15 -19.82
N HIS A 29 12.03 22.50 -20.70
CA HIS A 29 10.71 22.94 -21.15
C HIS A 29 10.65 24.40 -21.66
N ASN A 30 11.68 24.84 -22.40
CA ASN A 30 11.77 26.20 -22.95
C ASN A 30 11.71 27.31 -21.88
N ALA A 31 12.16 27.02 -20.66
CA ALA A 31 12.29 28.03 -19.63
C ALA A 31 13.18 29.19 -20.12
N PRO A 32 12.86 30.45 -19.79
CA PRO A 32 13.64 31.60 -20.24
C PRO A 32 15.05 31.56 -19.65
N LEU A 33 16.03 32.07 -20.40
CA LEU A 33 17.44 32.11 -20.00
C LEU A 33 17.68 32.70 -18.59
N SER A 34 16.85 33.65 -18.17
CA SER A 34 16.92 34.26 -16.84
C SER A 34 16.63 33.27 -15.70
N SER A 35 15.81 32.24 -15.95
CA SER A 35 15.45 31.23 -14.94
C SER A 35 16.64 30.35 -14.56
N ALA A 36 17.53 30.03 -15.49
CA ALA A 36 18.75 29.25 -15.22
C ALA A 36 19.70 29.94 -14.23
N GLN A 37 19.59 31.27 -14.09
CA GLN A 37 20.41 32.06 -13.16
C GLN A 37 19.81 32.16 -11.75
N MET A 38 18.54 31.76 -11.57
CA MET A 38 17.89 31.78 -10.27
C MET A 38 18.47 30.69 -9.36
N LYS A 39 18.87 31.09 -8.15
CA LYS A 39 19.42 30.18 -7.15
C LYS A 39 18.33 29.78 -6.17
N ASN A 40 18.21 28.47 -5.93
CA ASN A 40 17.32 27.94 -4.91
C ASN A 40 17.84 28.32 -3.50
N PRO A 41 17.12 29.17 -2.74
CA PRO A 41 17.55 29.60 -1.41
C PRO A 41 17.52 28.47 -0.37
N TYR A 42 16.87 27.34 -0.69
CA TYR A 42 16.73 26.18 0.20
C TYR A 42 17.58 24.98 -0.21
N ALA A 43 18.46 25.13 -1.20
CA ALA A 43 19.31 24.04 -1.67
C ALA A 43 20.09 23.40 -0.50
N GLY A 44 19.96 22.07 -0.36
CA GLY A 44 20.62 21.29 0.69
C GLY A 44 19.98 21.37 2.09
N GLN A 45 18.87 22.09 2.26
CA GLN A 45 18.19 22.20 3.56
C GLN A 45 17.17 21.08 3.79
N GLN A 46 17.41 20.22 4.79
CA GLN A 46 16.52 19.09 5.10
C GLN A 46 15.11 19.52 5.58
N SER A 47 15.01 20.65 6.28
CA SER A 47 13.73 21.24 6.68
C SER A 47 12.89 21.62 5.46
N ALA A 48 13.52 22.14 4.40
CA ALA A 48 12.86 22.48 3.15
C ALA A 48 12.50 21.25 2.32
N VAL A 49 13.30 20.19 2.35
CA VAL A 49 12.92 18.87 1.79
C VAL A 49 11.66 18.35 2.47
N THR A 50 11.57 18.48 3.79
CA THR A 50 10.41 18.03 4.59
C THR A 50 9.17 18.89 4.35
N ALA A 51 9.31 20.20 4.21
CA ALA A 51 8.20 21.09 3.84
C ALA A 51 7.75 20.83 2.39
N GLY A 52 8.72 20.67 1.49
CA GLY A 52 8.50 20.37 0.07
C GLY A 52 7.83 19.03 -0.16
N SER A 53 8.12 17.99 0.62
CA SER A 53 7.47 16.67 0.48
C SER A 53 5.97 16.71 0.77
N LYS A 54 5.56 17.50 1.77
CA LYS A 54 4.14 17.72 2.11
C LYS A 54 3.42 18.45 0.98
N LEU A 55 4.04 19.51 0.46
CA LEU A 55 3.53 20.25 -0.69
C LEU A 55 3.44 19.35 -1.92
N TYR A 56 4.45 18.53 -2.15
CA TYR A 56 4.53 17.63 -3.28
C TYR A 56 3.43 16.57 -3.24
N THR A 57 3.24 15.93 -2.09
CA THR A 57 2.19 14.93 -1.87
C THR A 57 0.81 15.49 -2.19
N ARG A 58 0.53 16.74 -1.78
CA ARG A 58 -0.76 17.40 -2.00
C ARG A 58 -0.98 17.85 -3.45
N ASN A 59 0.06 18.34 -4.11
CA ASN A 59 -0.08 19.08 -5.38
C ASN A 59 0.44 18.31 -6.61
N CYS A 60 1.46 17.48 -6.44
CA CYS A 60 2.19 16.85 -7.55
C CYS A 60 2.12 15.32 -7.53
N GLY A 61 1.96 14.74 -6.34
CA GLY A 61 2.07 13.31 -6.10
C GLY A 61 1.00 12.47 -6.80
N SER A 62 -0.21 13.01 -6.98
CA SER A 62 -1.30 12.31 -7.69
C SER A 62 -0.99 12.03 -9.16
N CYS A 63 -0.16 12.87 -9.81
CA CYS A 63 0.24 12.66 -11.20
C CYS A 63 1.61 11.97 -11.29
N HIS A 64 2.59 12.45 -10.52
CA HIS A 64 3.98 12.00 -10.64
C HIS A 64 4.33 10.82 -9.71
N GLY A 65 3.38 10.33 -8.91
CA GLY A 65 3.58 9.35 -7.83
C GLY A 65 4.29 9.97 -6.64
N ILE A 66 4.04 9.49 -5.42
CA ILE A 66 4.59 10.08 -4.18
C ILE A 66 6.14 10.07 -4.16
N GLY A 67 6.77 9.06 -4.76
CA GLY A 67 8.22 8.97 -4.95
C GLY A 67 8.75 9.68 -6.21
N GLY A 68 7.91 10.43 -6.92
CA GLY A 68 8.21 11.08 -8.19
C GLY A 68 8.67 10.15 -9.29
N ARG A 69 8.13 8.93 -9.38
CA ARG A 69 8.57 7.96 -10.39
C ARG A 69 7.85 8.10 -11.73
N GLY A 70 6.80 8.93 -11.80
CA GLY A 70 5.94 9.09 -12.97
C GLY A 70 5.05 7.87 -13.21
N SER A 71 4.08 8.01 -14.12
CA SER A 71 3.23 6.90 -14.58
C SER A 71 2.78 7.16 -16.01
N GLY A 72 2.78 6.14 -16.87
CA GLY A 72 2.38 6.29 -18.28
C GLY A 72 3.04 7.47 -19.00
N ASN A 73 2.24 8.49 -19.34
CA ASN A 73 2.67 9.71 -20.03
C ASN A 73 3.20 10.82 -19.08
N VAL A 74 3.07 10.64 -17.76
CA VAL A 74 3.56 11.61 -16.76
C VAL A 74 5.03 11.33 -16.46
N PRO A 75 5.94 12.30 -16.65
CA PRO A 75 7.37 12.04 -16.56
C PRO A 75 7.82 11.75 -15.13
N PRO A 76 8.84 10.89 -14.95
CA PRO A 76 9.49 10.70 -13.66
C PRO A 76 10.17 11.99 -13.21
N LEU A 77 9.95 12.35 -11.95
CA LEU A 77 10.65 13.43 -11.27
C LEU A 77 11.89 12.97 -10.50
N SER A 78 12.00 11.68 -10.14
CA SER A 78 13.16 11.09 -9.46
C SER A 78 14.35 10.78 -10.39
N ARG A 79 14.18 10.93 -11.70
CA ARG A 79 15.23 10.66 -12.71
C ARG A 79 14.98 11.47 -13.99
N GLY A 80 15.91 11.41 -14.93
CA GLY A 80 15.74 12.04 -16.25
C GLY A 80 16.07 13.54 -16.29
N ALA A 81 15.43 14.27 -17.22
CA ALA A 81 15.78 15.65 -17.56
C ALA A 81 15.64 16.62 -16.38
N VAL A 82 14.57 16.50 -15.59
CA VAL A 82 14.33 17.32 -14.40
C VAL A 82 15.45 17.21 -13.36
N GLN A 83 16.11 16.05 -13.24
CA GLN A 83 17.22 15.89 -12.31
C GLN A 83 18.53 16.51 -12.80
N LYS A 84 18.64 16.77 -14.11
CA LYS A 84 19.77 17.46 -14.74
C LYS A 84 19.54 18.96 -14.89
N ALA A 85 18.28 19.39 -14.91
CA ALA A 85 17.90 20.79 -15.07
C ALA A 85 18.40 21.66 -13.90
N PRO A 86 18.77 22.94 -14.17
CA PRO A 86 19.00 23.94 -13.12
C PRO A 86 17.75 24.14 -12.27
N ASP A 87 17.92 24.33 -10.96
CA ASP A 87 16.81 24.50 -10.02
C ASP A 87 15.85 25.62 -10.43
N GLY A 88 16.38 26.73 -10.96
CA GLY A 88 15.58 27.86 -11.41
C GLY A 88 14.71 27.58 -12.66
N GLU A 89 15.15 26.69 -13.56
CA GLU A 89 14.31 26.26 -14.69
C GLU A 89 13.18 25.34 -14.20
N ILE A 90 13.43 24.50 -13.20
CA ILE A 90 12.39 23.67 -12.55
C ILE A 90 11.40 24.56 -11.79
N PHE A 91 11.88 25.55 -11.06
CA PHE A 91 11.04 26.54 -10.38
C PHE A 91 10.13 27.26 -11.37
N TRP A 92 10.68 27.72 -12.49
CA TRP A 92 9.91 28.36 -13.55
C TRP A 92 8.83 27.42 -14.10
N PHE A 93 9.20 26.18 -14.39
CA PHE A 93 8.25 25.21 -14.95
C PHE A 93 7.16 24.81 -13.95
N ILE A 94 7.46 24.65 -12.66
CA ILE A 94 6.46 24.44 -11.60
C ILE A 94 5.52 25.65 -11.50
N THR A 95 6.06 26.87 -11.61
CA THR A 95 5.25 28.09 -11.51
C THR A 95 4.22 28.18 -12.62
N HIS A 96 4.61 27.92 -13.87
CA HIS A 96 3.76 28.15 -15.04
C HIS A 96 3.03 26.90 -15.55
N GLY A 97 3.47 25.71 -15.13
CA GLY A 97 2.93 24.43 -15.57
C GLY A 97 3.10 24.19 -17.07
N SER A 98 2.32 23.23 -17.57
CA SER A 98 2.11 22.99 -19.00
C SER A 98 0.64 22.64 -19.21
N PRO A 99 -0.26 23.64 -19.25
CA PRO A 99 -1.70 23.40 -19.30
C PRO A 99 -2.13 22.58 -20.53
N THR A 100 -1.42 22.74 -21.65
CA THR A 100 -1.66 21.98 -22.88
C THR A 100 -1.29 20.50 -22.77
N ASN A 101 -0.44 20.13 -21.82
CA ASN A 101 -0.01 18.75 -21.54
C ASN A 101 -0.49 18.27 -20.17
N GLY A 102 -1.48 18.94 -19.57
CA GLY A 102 -2.13 18.51 -18.32
C GLY A 102 -1.36 18.78 -17.03
N MET A 103 -0.24 19.52 -17.05
CA MET A 103 0.45 19.95 -15.82
C MET A 103 -0.09 21.32 -15.36
N PRO A 104 -0.71 21.41 -14.16
CA PRO A 104 -1.19 22.68 -13.63
C PRO A 104 -0.06 23.68 -13.36
N ALA A 105 -0.39 24.96 -13.43
CA ALA A 105 0.45 26.03 -12.89
C ALA A 105 0.32 26.05 -11.35
N TRP A 106 1.42 26.38 -10.67
CA TRP A 106 1.47 26.50 -9.20
C TRP A 106 1.81 27.92 -8.74
N GLU A 107 1.48 28.93 -9.56
CA GLU A 107 1.70 30.33 -9.25
C GLU A 107 0.97 30.82 -7.99
N GLN A 108 -0.10 30.14 -7.60
CA GLN A 108 -0.88 30.35 -6.38
C GLN A 108 -0.16 29.95 -5.08
N LEU A 109 0.85 29.08 -5.15
CA LEU A 109 1.70 28.79 -3.99
C LEU A 109 2.61 29.99 -3.71
N ALA A 110 2.98 30.21 -2.45
CA ALA A 110 3.98 31.22 -2.15
C ALA A 110 5.32 30.85 -2.82
N GLU A 111 6.12 31.85 -3.23
CA GLU A 111 7.41 31.60 -3.86
C GLU A 111 8.32 30.68 -3.01
N GLY A 112 8.31 30.85 -1.69
CA GLY A 112 9.04 29.99 -0.77
C GLY A 112 8.62 28.52 -0.84
N GLU A 113 7.32 28.27 -0.95
CA GLU A 113 6.76 26.91 -1.08
C GLU A 113 7.14 26.26 -2.40
N ARG A 114 7.15 27.02 -3.50
CA ARG A 114 7.62 26.53 -4.81
C ARG A 114 9.11 26.17 -4.78
N TRP A 115 9.95 26.95 -4.12
CA TRP A 115 11.37 26.59 -3.95
C TRP A 115 11.56 25.36 -3.04
N GLN A 116 10.71 25.18 -2.03
CA GLN A 116 10.69 23.95 -1.22
C GLN A 116 10.29 22.73 -2.07
N LEU A 117 9.31 22.86 -2.98
CA LEU A 117 8.97 21.83 -3.96
C LEU A 117 10.17 21.45 -4.84
N VAL A 118 10.89 22.44 -5.40
CA VAL A 118 12.11 22.18 -6.19
C VAL A 118 13.16 21.43 -5.36
N THR A 119 13.37 21.87 -4.12
CA THR A 119 14.31 21.23 -3.19
C THR A 119 13.96 19.77 -2.93
N TYR A 120 12.66 19.48 -2.70
CA TYR A 120 12.19 18.11 -2.56
C TYR A 120 12.35 17.31 -3.86
N VAL A 121 11.92 17.85 -5.01
CA VAL A 121 12.07 17.18 -6.31
C VAL A 121 13.52 16.80 -6.58
N LYS A 122 14.49 17.69 -6.33
CA LYS A 122 15.92 17.38 -6.52
C LYS A 122 16.44 16.31 -5.55
N SER A 123 15.84 16.18 -4.37
CA SER A 123 16.19 15.11 -3.42
C SER A 123 15.76 13.71 -3.91
N LEU A 124 14.76 13.62 -4.79
CA LEU A 124 14.24 12.35 -5.33
C LEU A 124 15.25 11.59 -6.21
N LYS A 125 16.30 12.26 -6.74
CA LYS A 125 17.37 11.65 -7.55
C LYS A 125 18.07 10.48 -6.87
N SER A 126 18.13 10.54 -5.54
CA SER A 126 18.89 9.62 -4.70
C SER A 126 18.07 8.42 -4.24
N ALA A 127 16.80 8.29 -4.66
CA ALA A 127 15.95 7.18 -4.28
C ALA A 127 16.23 5.93 -5.15
N ALA A 128 17.31 5.21 -4.83
CA ALA A 128 17.25 3.75 -4.85
C ALA A 128 16.02 3.29 -4.01
N PRO A 129 15.49 2.06 -4.14
CA PRO A 129 14.52 1.55 -3.16
C PRO A 129 15.08 1.88 -1.77
N SER A 130 14.41 2.79 -1.05
CA SER A 130 15.02 3.43 0.09
C SER A 130 15.20 2.37 1.15
N GLN A 131 16.42 1.87 1.31
CA GLN A 131 16.76 1.14 2.52
C GLN A 131 16.61 2.14 3.65
N SER A 132 15.62 1.90 4.51
CA SER A 132 15.38 2.65 5.72
C SER A 132 16.67 2.82 6.50
N ALA A 133 16.93 3.99 7.07
CA ALA A 133 18.19 4.23 7.79
C ALA A 133 18.35 3.24 8.96
N ALA A 134 19.55 2.72 9.17
CA ALA A 134 19.84 1.90 10.34
C ALA A 134 19.93 2.78 11.59
N LEU A 135 19.41 2.26 12.71
CA LEU A 135 19.64 2.88 14.00
C LEU A 135 21.13 2.75 14.39
N PRO A 136 21.67 3.70 15.19
CA PRO A 136 22.99 3.55 15.77
C PRO A 136 23.11 2.23 16.55
N SER A 137 24.28 1.57 16.49
CA SER A 137 24.50 0.28 17.16
C SER A 137 24.35 0.32 18.68
N ASN A 138 24.48 1.51 19.28
CA ASN A 138 24.27 1.76 20.71
C ASN A 138 22.88 2.31 21.04
N TYR A 139 21.95 2.33 20.08
CA TYR A 139 20.60 2.81 20.29
C TYR A 139 19.90 1.97 21.36
N LYS A 140 19.24 2.65 22.31
CA LYS A 140 18.42 2.01 23.33
C LYS A 140 16.96 2.35 23.05
N PRO A 141 16.07 1.36 22.89
CA PRO A 141 14.65 1.59 22.70
C PRO A 141 14.09 2.56 23.75
N GLY A 142 13.42 3.61 23.28
CA GLY A 142 12.80 4.59 24.16
C GLY A 142 11.68 3.95 24.99
N ALA A 143 11.77 4.04 26.31
CA ALA A 143 10.64 3.69 27.18
C ALA A 143 9.57 4.79 27.06
N THR A 144 8.31 4.39 26.86
CA THR A 144 7.18 5.31 26.98
C THR A 144 6.75 5.41 28.45
N SER A 145 6.46 6.62 28.91
CA SER A 145 5.89 6.89 30.24
C SER A 145 4.37 6.70 30.29
N ALA A 146 3.74 6.37 29.16
CA ALA A 146 2.30 6.17 29.10
C ALA A 146 1.86 5.02 30.02
N PRO A 147 0.69 5.14 30.68
CA PRO A 147 0.15 4.06 31.51
C PRO A 147 -0.10 2.80 30.68
N ARG A 148 -0.21 1.66 31.36
CA ARG A 148 -0.65 0.41 30.73
C ARG A 148 -2.07 0.62 30.15
N PRO A 149 -2.38 0.13 28.94
CA PRO A 149 -3.71 0.26 28.37
C PRO A 149 -4.72 -0.56 29.18
N SER A 150 -5.95 -0.04 29.30
CA SER A 150 -7.08 -0.73 29.90
C SER A 150 -7.77 -1.62 28.87
N GLY A 151 -8.05 -2.87 29.25
CA GLY A 151 -8.81 -3.80 28.40
C GLY A 151 -10.20 -3.24 28.03
N PRO A 152 -10.73 -3.56 26.83
CA PRO A 152 -10.17 -4.52 25.85
C PRO A 152 -9.04 -3.96 24.96
N PHE A 153 -8.68 -2.68 25.13
CA PHE A 153 -7.68 -2.00 24.30
C PHE A 153 -6.24 -2.39 24.64
N THR A 154 -5.34 -2.22 23.67
CA THR A 154 -3.93 -2.61 23.77
C THR A 154 -3.00 -1.60 23.13
N ASP A 155 -1.70 -1.87 23.20
CA ASP A 155 -0.66 -1.21 22.42
C ASP A 155 0.50 -2.19 22.18
N PHE A 156 1.47 -1.75 21.37
CA PHE A 156 2.61 -2.58 20.94
C PHE A 156 3.40 -3.24 22.08
N ARG A 157 3.35 -2.69 23.31
CA ARG A 157 4.05 -3.24 24.48
C ARG A 157 3.42 -4.54 24.99
N PHE A 158 2.15 -4.76 24.66
CA PHE A 158 1.32 -5.86 25.16
C PHE A 158 0.74 -6.74 24.06
N GLU A 159 1.20 -6.57 22.82
CA GLU A 159 0.91 -7.46 21.69
C GLU A 159 1.83 -8.68 21.74
N GLN A 160 1.24 -9.87 21.80
CA GLN A 160 1.99 -11.12 21.94
C GLN A 160 1.26 -12.27 21.23
N PRO A 161 1.97 -13.10 20.44
CA PRO A 161 1.34 -14.21 19.73
C PRO A 161 0.51 -15.10 20.66
N GLY A 162 -0.72 -15.42 20.26
CA GLY A 162 -1.68 -16.19 21.06
C GLY A 162 -2.58 -15.36 21.97
N THR A 163 -2.41 -14.04 22.03
CA THR A 163 -3.30 -13.17 22.83
C THR A 163 -4.62 -12.95 22.11
N VAL A 164 -5.71 -13.41 22.72
CA VAL A 164 -7.07 -13.20 22.20
C VAL A 164 -7.65 -11.89 22.71
N ARG A 165 -8.32 -11.16 21.83
CA ARG A 165 -8.94 -9.87 22.07
C ARG A 165 -10.37 -9.87 21.55
N ARG A 166 -11.21 -9.08 22.21
CA ARG A 166 -12.60 -8.87 21.81
C ARG A 166 -12.99 -7.45 22.17
N ILE A 167 -13.31 -6.65 21.15
CA ILE A 167 -13.84 -5.31 21.31
C ILE A 167 -15.29 -5.34 20.84
N THR A 168 -16.18 -4.76 21.63
CA THR A 168 -17.60 -4.64 21.32
C THR A 168 -18.01 -3.18 21.21
N ALA A 169 -19.19 -2.92 20.64
CA ALA A 169 -19.75 -1.57 20.57
C ALA A 169 -19.93 -0.94 21.97
N GLN A 170 -20.09 -1.75 23.01
CA GLN A 170 -20.27 -1.29 24.40
C GLN A 170 -18.95 -0.86 25.05
N ASP A 171 -17.81 -1.31 24.52
CA ASP A 171 -16.48 -0.96 25.05
C ASP A 171 -15.98 0.39 24.55
N LEU A 172 -16.67 0.98 23.54
CA LEU A 172 -16.19 2.18 22.86
C LEU A 172 -16.25 3.39 23.80
N PRO A 173 -15.14 4.14 23.95
CA PRO A 173 -15.17 5.37 24.72
C PRO A 173 -15.98 6.45 23.99
N ALA A 174 -16.41 7.47 24.71
CA ALA A 174 -16.97 8.66 24.10
C ALA A 174 -15.93 9.34 23.17
N PRO A 175 -16.36 10.01 22.09
CA PRO A 175 -15.47 10.84 21.28
C PRO A 175 -14.66 11.81 22.13
N TYR A 176 -13.36 11.91 21.83
CA TYR A 176 -12.42 12.78 22.52
C TYR A 176 -12.16 12.42 24.00
N ALA A 177 -12.44 11.18 24.41
CA ALA A 177 -12.03 10.67 25.73
C ALA A 177 -10.51 10.76 25.95
N THR A 178 -9.74 10.73 24.86
CA THR A 178 -8.36 11.21 24.81
C THR A 178 -8.20 12.17 23.63
N ASP A 179 -7.16 12.98 23.66
CA ASP A 179 -6.75 13.74 22.49
C ASP A 179 -6.37 12.82 21.32
N SER A 180 -6.56 13.29 20.09
CA SER A 180 -5.98 12.67 18.91
C SER A 180 -4.48 12.92 18.89
N ALA A 181 -3.70 12.01 18.30
CA ALA A 181 -2.26 12.15 18.23
C ALA A 181 -1.74 12.15 16.79
N ASN A 182 -0.58 12.74 16.56
CA ASN A 182 0.15 12.54 15.31
C ASN A 182 1.49 11.87 15.63
N ASN A 183 1.52 10.56 15.49
CA ASN A 183 2.61 9.67 15.85
C ASN A 183 2.92 8.71 14.70
N GLY A 184 3.20 9.27 13.53
CA GLY A 184 3.65 8.50 12.38
C GLY A 184 4.93 7.70 12.69
N PRO A 185 5.07 6.47 12.19
CA PRO A 185 6.25 5.66 12.47
C PRO A 185 7.47 6.13 11.69
N ASP A 186 8.61 6.22 12.38
CA ASP A 186 9.91 6.26 11.72
C ASP A 186 10.33 4.83 11.36
N VAL A 187 10.23 4.51 10.07
CA VAL A 187 10.64 3.19 9.57
C VAL A 187 12.17 3.14 9.50
N VAL A 188 12.76 2.16 10.17
CA VAL A 188 14.21 1.94 10.23
C VAL A 188 14.59 0.61 9.58
N SER A 189 15.87 0.45 9.21
CA SER A 189 16.36 -0.85 8.79
C SER A 189 16.14 -1.88 9.90
N ARG A 190 15.71 -3.08 9.51
CA ARG A 190 15.54 -4.21 10.43
C ARG A 190 16.86 -4.50 11.17
N PRO A 191 16.85 -4.46 12.51
CA PRO A 191 18.01 -4.89 13.29
C PRO A 191 18.40 -6.34 12.92
N PRO A 192 19.70 -6.69 12.86
CA PRO A 192 20.14 -8.00 12.38
C PRO A 192 19.52 -9.20 13.11
N ASP A 193 19.21 -9.03 14.38
CA ASP A 193 18.62 -10.00 15.31
C ASP A 193 17.10 -9.87 15.46
N ALA A 194 16.47 -8.87 14.82
CA ALA A 194 15.03 -8.71 14.84
C ALA A 194 14.34 -9.64 13.83
N TRP A 195 13.33 -10.37 14.31
CA TRP A 195 12.54 -11.30 13.52
C TRP A 195 11.07 -11.24 13.97
N PRO A 196 10.07 -11.43 13.08
CA PRO A 196 8.69 -11.54 13.51
C PRO A 196 8.52 -12.73 14.47
N LYS A 197 7.74 -12.51 15.53
CA LYS A 197 7.42 -13.50 16.55
C LYS A 197 6.11 -14.19 16.17
N ALA A 198 6.05 -15.50 16.26
CA ALA A 198 4.87 -16.32 15.95
C ALA A 198 4.48 -17.21 17.15
N PRO A 199 3.29 -17.83 17.16
CA PRO A 199 2.91 -18.76 18.20
C PRO A 199 3.80 -20.01 18.19
N ALA A 200 3.82 -20.75 19.29
CA ALA A 200 4.59 -21.98 19.39
C ALA A 200 4.23 -22.97 18.26
N GLY A 201 5.24 -23.60 17.69
CA GLY A 201 5.09 -24.53 16.57
C GLY A 201 5.02 -23.87 15.19
N PHE A 202 5.01 -22.54 15.11
CA PHE A 202 5.17 -21.81 13.85
C PHE A 202 6.61 -21.32 13.66
N ARG A 203 7.07 -21.36 12.42
CA ARG A 203 8.35 -20.85 11.97
C ARG A 203 8.13 -19.72 10.98
N VAL A 204 8.79 -18.59 11.22
CA VAL A 204 8.83 -17.46 10.29
C VAL A 204 10.15 -17.50 9.52
N GLN A 205 10.09 -17.40 8.20
CA GLN A 205 11.24 -17.33 7.30
C GLN A 205 11.10 -16.11 6.39
N GLN A 206 12.20 -15.49 5.96
CA GLN A 206 12.13 -14.44 4.95
C GLN A 206 12.02 -15.12 3.58
N TYR A 207 10.91 -14.94 2.89
CA TYR A 207 10.66 -15.49 1.55
C TYR A 207 11.41 -14.69 0.49
N ALA A 208 11.21 -13.38 0.45
CA ALA A 208 11.83 -12.45 -0.49
C ALA A 208 12.21 -11.14 0.22
N SER A 209 13.13 -10.37 -0.38
CA SER A 209 13.65 -9.11 0.17
C SER A 209 14.11 -8.18 -0.95
N GLY A 210 14.32 -6.90 -0.63
CA GLY A 210 14.77 -5.91 -1.63
C GLY A 210 13.66 -5.54 -2.61
N LEU A 211 12.42 -5.61 -2.15
CA LEU A 211 11.23 -5.26 -2.90
C LEU A 211 11.01 -3.75 -2.86
N ASP A 212 10.12 -3.24 -3.70
CA ASP A 212 9.82 -1.81 -3.79
C ASP A 212 8.38 -1.55 -3.34
N ASN A 213 8.21 -1.18 -2.07
CA ASN A 213 6.90 -0.96 -1.46
C ASN A 213 5.92 -2.13 -1.77
N PRO A 214 6.26 -3.36 -1.32
CA PRO A 214 5.43 -4.53 -1.54
C PRO A 214 4.07 -4.38 -0.81
N ARG A 215 2.98 -4.41 -1.56
CA ARG A 215 1.61 -4.25 -1.05
C ARG A 215 0.84 -5.56 -1.14
N LEU A 216 -0.26 -5.60 -1.89
CA LEU A 216 -1.14 -6.77 -1.96
C LEU A 216 -0.42 -8.02 -2.49
N LEU A 217 -0.74 -9.18 -1.88
CA LEU A 217 -0.35 -10.50 -2.36
C LEU A 217 -1.58 -11.26 -2.88
N ARG A 218 -1.40 -12.01 -3.96
CA ARG A 218 -2.42 -12.94 -4.48
C ARG A 218 -1.76 -14.20 -5.04
N THR A 219 -2.21 -15.36 -4.59
CA THR A 219 -1.82 -16.65 -5.19
C THR A 219 -2.68 -16.92 -6.43
N ALA A 220 -2.02 -17.15 -7.55
CA ALA A 220 -2.65 -17.56 -8.81
C ALA A 220 -3.11 -19.02 -8.75
N PRO A 221 -4.06 -19.45 -9.60
CA PRO A 221 -4.55 -20.83 -9.61
C PRO A 221 -3.48 -21.91 -9.87
N ASP A 222 -2.39 -21.56 -10.57
CA ASP A 222 -1.23 -22.44 -10.78
C ASP A 222 -0.23 -22.45 -9.62
N GLY A 223 -0.47 -21.63 -8.60
CA GLY A 223 0.34 -21.52 -7.39
C GLY A 223 1.43 -20.45 -7.42
N ASP A 224 1.57 -19.69 -8.53
CA ASP A 224 2.46 -18.55 -8.53
C ASP A 224 1.97 -17.45 -7.59
N ILE A 225 2.89 -16.71 -6.98
CA ILE A 225 2.58 -15.63 -6.05
C ILE A 225 2.77 -14.29 -6.75
N PHE A 226 1.68 -13.54 -6.92
CA PHE A 226 1.69 -12.20 -7.47
C PHE A 226 1.75 -11.16 -6.35
N LEU A 227 2.56 -10.13 -6.55
CA LEU A 227 2.79 -9.02 -5.63
C LEU A 227 2.58 -7.70 -6.37
N ALA A 228 1.75 -6.82 -5.81
CA ALA A 228 1.69 -5.43 -6.23
C ALA A 228 2.83 -4.62 -5.57
N GLU A 229 3.69 -3.99 -6.37
CA GLU A 229 4.72 -3.05 -5.93
C GLU A 229 4.25 -1.63 -6.27
N SER A 230 3.30 -1.11 -5.48
CA SER A 230 2.47 0.06 -5.84
C SER A 230 3.29 1.29 -6.19
N SER A 231 4.27 1.65 -5.35
CA SER A 231 5.10 2.83 -5.58
C SER A 231 5.90 2.74 -6.89
N SER A 232 6.22 1.54 -7.36
CA SER A 232 6.99 1.33 -8.60
C SER A 232 6.11 1.19 -9.84
N GLY A 233 4.79 1.08 -9.66
CA GLY A 233 3.86 0.81 -10.75
C GLY A 233 4.02 -0.59 -11.34
N ASN A 234 4.51 -1.55 -10.55
CA ASN A 234 4.81 -2.90 -11.02
C ASN A 234 3.92 -3.96 -10.37
N VAL A 235 3.73 -5.05 -11.10
CA VAL A 235 3.27 -6.32 -10.56
C VAL A 235 4.40 -7.32 -10.75
N ARG A 236 4.86 -7.90 -9.64
CA ARG A 236 5.90 -8.94 -9.61
C ARG A 236 5.24 -10.30 -9.44
N VAL A 237 5.87 -11.33 -9.98
CA VAL A 237 5.46 -12.73 -9.84
C VAL A 237 6.63 -13.55 -9.30
N PHE A 238 6.32 -14.47 -8.39
CA PHE A 238 7.24 -15.45 -7.85
C PHE A 238 6.74 -16.85 -8.14
N ARG A 239 7.62 -17.71 -8.63
CA ARG A 239 7.30 -19.10 -8.99
C ARG A 239 8.03 -20.09 -8.11
N GLY A 240 7.25 -21.03 -7.58
CA GLY A 240 7.73 -22.17 -6.81
C GLY A 240 8.42 -21.79 -5.51
N ILE A 241 8.52 -22.75 -4.61
CA ILE A 241 9.20 -22.58 -3.31
C ILE A 241 10.31 -23.64 -3.23
N THR A 242 11.54 -23.21 -2.94
CA THR A 242 12.70 -24.08 -2.67
C THR A 242 12.59 -24.74 -1.30
N ASP A 243 13.42 -25.75 -1.02
CA ASP A 243 13.43 -26.45 0.26
C ASP A 243 13.79 -25.53 1.45
N ASP A 244 14.56 -24.46 1.21
CA ASP A 244 14.88 -23.43 2.20
C ASP A 244 13.80 -22.32 2.31
N GLY A 245 12.70 -22.44 1.57
CA GLY A 245 11.53 -21.56 1.68
C GLY A 245 11.67 -20.25 0.89
N LYS A 246 12.45 -20.22 -0.19
CA LYS A 246 12.66 -19.06 -1.08
C LYS A 246 11.93 -19.24 -2.41
N PRO A 247 11.65 -18.18 -3.17
CA PRO A 247 11.14 -18.31 -4.53
C PRO A 247 12.19 -19.00 -5.42
N LYS A 248 11.76 -19.96 -6.27
CA LYS A 248 12.66 -20.56 -7.28
C LYS A 248 12.96 -19.58 -8.41
N GLN A 249 11.99 -18.74 -8.75
CA GLN A 249 12.11 -17.69 -9.76
C GLN A 249 11.30 -16.46 -9.35
N ALA A 250 11.75 -15.28 -9.76
CA ALA A 250 11.04 -14.03 -9.58
C ALA A 250 11.21 -13.15 -10.82
N ASP A 251 10.12 -12.53 -11.26
CA ASP A 251 10.08 -11.70 -12.46
C ASP A 251 9.10 -10.54 -12.28
N ILE A 252 9.33 -9.43 -12.99
CA ILE A 252 8.30 -8.40 -13.13
C ILE A 252 7.30 -8.85 -14.20
N PHE A 253 6.05 -9.09 -13.82
CA PHE A 253 4.98 -9.48 -14.72
C PHE A 253 4.50 -8.28 -15.56
N ALA A 254 4.18 -7.16 -14.92
CA ALA A 254 3.71 -5.94 -15.58
C ALA A 254 4.34 -4.68 -14.97
N THR A 255 4.44 -3.60 -15.76
CA THR A 255 5.04 -2.32 -15.37
C THR A 255 4.19 -1.14 -15.86
N GLY A 256 4.44 0.05 -15.33
CA GLY A 256 3.80 1.28 -15.83
C GLY A 256 2.35 1.44 -15.39
N LEU A 257 1.96 0.70 -14.36
CA LEU A 257 0.65 0.78 -13.72
C LEU A 257 0.59 1.98 -12.76
N ASN A 258 -0.60 2.50 -12.51
CA ASN A 258 -0.81 3.63 -11.61
C ASN A 258 -1.12 3.14 -10.20
N GLU A 259 -0.08 3.05 -9.36
CA GLU A 259 -0.17 2.59 -7.97
C GLU A 259 -1.01 1.31 -7.83
N PRO A 260 -0.64 0.21 -8.52
CA PRO A 260 -1.45 -1.00 -8.52
C PRO A 260 -1.61 -1.57 -7.12
N TYR A 261 -2.79 -2.08 -6.80
CA TYR A 261 -3.09 -2.75 -5.53
C TYR A 261 -3.82 -4.07 -5.76
N GLY A 262 -5.09 -4.04 -6.16
CA GLY A 262 -5.90 -5.24 -6.35
C GLY A 262 -5.38 -6.15 -7.45
N ILE A 263 -5.41 -7.46 -7.21
CA ILE A 263 -5.04 -8.49 -8.19
C ILE A 263 -6.11 -9.58 -8.15
N ALA A 264 -6.69 -9.93 -9.30
CA ALA A 264 -7.65 -11.03 -9.41
C ALA A 264 -7.49 -11.78 -10.74
N PHE A 265 -7.77 -13.08 -10.73
CA PHE A 265 -7.69 -13.94 -11.92
C PHE A 265 -9.09 -14.30 -12.41
N TYR A 266 -9.28 -14.30 -13.73
CA TYR A 266 -10.58 -14.55 -14.35
C TYR A 266 -10.46 -15.26 -15.72
N PRO A 267 -11.37 -16.14 -16.14
CA PRO A 267 -12.45 -16.74 -15.34
C PRO A 267 -11.92 -17.45 -14.09
N LEU A 268 -12.78 -17.60 -13.08
CA LEU A 268 -12.43 -18.35 -11.89
C LEU A 268 -12.16 -19.83 -12.23
N GLY A 269 -11.30 -20.46 -11.45
CA GLY A 269 -10.93 -21.87 -11.60
C GLY A 269 -9.47 -22.04 -12.00
N ASN A 270 -9.16 -23.22 -12.54
CA ASN A 270 -7.77 -23.64 -12.71
C ASN A 270 -7.07 -22.96 -13.89
N ASN A 271 -7.80 -22.42 -14.87
CA ASN A 271 -7.23 -21.87 -16.10
C ASN A 271 -7.81 -20.48 -16.39
N PRO A 272 -7.42 -19.45 -15.61
CA PRO A 272 -7.81 -18.09 -15.91
C PRO A 272 -7.20 -17.64 -17.24
N GLU A 273 -7.92 -16.76 -17.93
CA GLU A 273 -7.50 -16.16 -19.20
C GLU A 273 -7.00 -14.72 -19.03
N TRP A 274 -7.22 -14.15 -17.84
CA TRP A 274 -6.98 -12.76 -17.53
C TRP A 274 -6.46 -12.61 -16.11
N VAL A 275 -5.56 -11.64 -15.93
CA VAL A 275 -5.27 -11.05 -14.62
C VAL A 275 -5.74 -9.60 -14.62
N TYR A 276 -6.60 -9.27 -13.65
CA TYR A 276 -7.18 -7.97 -13.41
C TYR A 276 -6.35 -7.24 -12.37
N ILE A 277 -6.08 -5.97 -12.61
CA ILE A 277 -5.31 -5.10 -11.74
C ILE A 277 -6.13 -3.86 -11.38
N GLY A 278 -6.28 -3.61 -10.09
CA GLY A 278 -6.89 -2.39 -9.56
C GLY A 278 -5.82 -1.31 -9.39
N ASN A 279 -5.83 -0.33 -10.29
CA ASN A 279 -5.04 0.90 -10.18
C ASN A 279 -5.82 1.93 -9.37
N THR A 280 -5.14 2.95 -8.83
CA THR A 280 -5.80 4.04 -8.08
C THR A 280 -7.00 4.66 -8.80
N ASN A 281 -6.92 4.81 -10.13
CA ASN A 281 -7.93 5.47 -10.96
C ASN A 281 -8.70 4.55 -11.91
N SER A 282 -8.41 3.25 -11.98
CA SER A 282 -9.01 2.37 -12.98
C SER A 282 -8.88 0.89 -12.62
N VAL A 283 -9.70 0.06 -13.28
CA VAL A 283 -9.37 -1.37 -13.43
C VAL A 283 -8.86 -1.62 -14.84
N VAL A 284 -7.74 -2.33 -14.92
CA VAL A 284 -7.20 -2.85 -16.18
C VAL A 284 -7.08 -4.38 -16.11
N ARG A 285 -6.93 -5.04 -17.24
CA ARG A 285 -6.60 -6.47 -17.30
C ARG A 285 -5.55 -6.78 -18.35
N PHE A 286 -4.84 -7.88 -18.17
CA PHE A 286 -3.89 -8.43 -19.11
C PHE A 286 -4.31 -9.84 -19.53
N PRO A 287 -4.16 -10.23 -20.81
CA PRO A 287 -4.25 -11.63 -21.19
C PRO A 287 -3.23 -12.43 -20.38
N TYR A 288 -3.69 -13.56 -19.84
CA TYR A 288 -2.92 -14.40 -18.95
C TYR A 288 -3.18 -15.88 -19.25
N GLN A 289 -2.15 -16.69 -19.10
CA GLN A 289 -2.24 -18.14 -18.98
C GLN A 289 -1.35 -18.56 -17.82
N ASN A 290 -1.72 -19.66 -17.16
CA ASN A 290 -0.88 -20.28 -16.14
C ASN A 290 0.56 -20.44 -16.67
N GLY A 291 1.53 -20.11 -15.82
CA GLY A 291 2.93 -20.13 -16.19
C GLY A 291 3.47 -18.81 -16.79
N ASP A 292 2.62 -17.81 -17.06
CA ASP A 292 3.11 -16.52 -17.55
C ASP A 292 3.87 -15.75 -16.47
N LEU A 293 5.12 -15.42 -16.77
CA LEU A 293 5.96 -14.55 -15.92
C LEU A 293 6.03 -13.10 -16.42
N LYS A 294 5.46 -12.83 -17.59
CA LYS A 294 5.39 -11.53 -18.26
C LYS A 294 4.00 -11.34 -18.83
N ALA A 295 3.48 -10.13 -18.75
CA ALA A 295 2.27 -9.75 -19.44
C ALA A 295 2.41 -9.98 -20.96
N ARG A 296 1.41 -10.59 -21.57
CA ARG A 296 1.42 -10.92 -23.01
C ARG A 296 1.21 -9.73 -23.94
N GLY A 297 0.92 -8.55 -23.39
CA GLY A 297 0.66 -7.33 -24.14
C GLY A 297 0.37 -6.15 -23.23
N ALA A 298 -0.08 -5.05 -23.84
CA ALA A 298 -0.50 -3.84 -23.14
C ALA A 298 -1.76 -4.09 -22.28
N PRO A 299 -1.96 -3.34 -21.18
CA PRO A 299 -3.18 -3.44 -20.38
C PRO A 299 -4.41 -3.06 -21.20
N GLN A 300 -5.48 -3.82 -21.04
CA GLN A 300 -6.82 -3.45 -21.48
C GLN A 300 -7.51 -2.68 -20.35
N HIS A 301 -7.86 -1.43 -20.61
CA HIS A 301 -8.69 -0.65 -19.69
C HIS A 301 -10.13 -1.19 -19.69
N LEU A 302 -10.74 -1.25 -18.50
CA LEU A 302 -12.12 -1.69 -18.31
C LEU A 302 -13.02 -0.59 -17.75
N VAL A 303 -12.61 0.01 -16.63
CA VAL A 303 -13.41 1.04 -15.95
C VAL A 303 -12.51 2.13 -15.38
N ASP A 304 -13.02 3.36 -15.39
CA ASP A 304 -12.50 4.45 -14.57
C ASP A 304 -13.12 4.37 -13.16
N LEU A 305 -12.31 4.73 -12.16
CA LEU A 305 -12.71 4.75 -10.76
C LEU A 305 -12.46 6.14 -10.17
N PRO A 306 -13.23 6.55 -9.14
CA PRO A 306 -12.91 7.74 -8.38
C PRO A 306 -11.48 7.70 -7.87
N HIS A 307 -10.75 8.79 -8.06
CA HIS A 307 -9.36 8.96 -7.65
C HIS A 307 -9.15 10.37 -7.08
N GLY A 308 -7.90 10.74 -6.77
CA GLY A 308 -7.59 12.01 -6.11
C GLY A 308 -7.21 11.79 -4.65
N GLY A 309 -7.63 12.70 -3.76
CA GLY A 309 -7.26 12.70 -2.34
C GLY A 309 -7.55 11.38 -1.60
N GLY A 310 -6.99 11.28 -0.39
CA GLY A 310 -7.30 10.23 0.57
C GLY A 310 -6.86 8.83 0.14
N HIS A 311 -7.80 7.89 0.16
CA HIS A 311 -7.54 6.46 -0.01
C HIS A 311 -7.45 6.05 -1.48
N TRP A 312 -6.30 5.50 -1.87
CA TRP A 312 -5.95 5.20 -3.26
C TRP A 312 -6.05 3.70 -3.62
N THR A 313 -6.01 2.79 -2.64
CA THR A 313 -6.04 1.33 -2.88
C THR A 313 -7.36 0.86 -3.49
N ARG A 314 -7.29 -0.03 -4.48
CA ARG A 314 -8.45 -0.65 -5.17
C ARG A 314 -8.30 -2.17 -5.20
N ASP A 315 -8.83 -2.90 -4.22
CA ASP A 315 -8.86 -4.36 -4.28
C ASP A 315 -10.00 -4.87 -5.18
N ILE A 316 -9.82 -6.06 -5.75
CA ILE A 316 -10.74 -6.67 -6.72
C ILE A 316 -11.09 -8.10 -6.27
N GLN A 317 -12.38 -8.42 -6.25
CA GLN A 317 -12.86 -9.76 -5.92
C GLN A 317 -14.03 -10.16 -6.83
N PHE A 318 -13.94 -11.34 -7.46
CA PHE A 318 -15.07 -11.90 -8.20
C PHE A 318 -15.99 -12.71 -7.28
N THR A 319 -17.28 -12.69 -7.60
CA THR A 319 -18.29 -13.58 -7.02
C THR A 319 -17.99 -15.06 -7.37
N PRO A 320 -18.38 -16.03 -6.52
CA PRO A 320 -18.09 -17.45 -6.75
C PRO A 320 -18.64 -18.01 -8.07
N ASP A 321 -19.75 -17.46 -8.58
CA ASP A 321 -20.32 -17.86 -9.86
C ASP A 321 -19.69 -17.13 -11.07
N GLY A 322 -18.73 -16.25 -10.81
CA GLY A 322 -17.98 -15.49 -11.82
C GLY A 322 -18.80 -14.39 -12.50
N LYS A 323 -20.05 -14.12 -12.10
CA LYS A 323 -20.92 -13.19 -12.84
C LYS A 323 -20.69 -11.74 -12.49
N LYS A 324 -20.08 -11.45 -11.35
CA LYS A 324 -19.86 -10.10 -10.83
C LYS A 324 -18.45 -9.92 -10.31
N MET A 325 -17.94 -8.70 -10.46
CA MET A 325 -16.67 -8.20 -9.95
C MET A 325 -16.94 -7.09 -8.94
N PHE A 326 -16.40 -7.23 -7.73
CA PHE A 326 -16.39 -6.18 -6.72
C PHE A 326 -15.08 -5.41 -6.76
N VAL A 327 -15.15 -4.09 -6.57
CA VAL A 327 -14.00 -3.20 -6.44
C VAL A 327 -14.18 -2.31 -5.22
N SER A 328 -13.22 -2.32 -4.29
CA SER A 328 -13.24 -1.44 -3.13
C SER A 328 -12.76 -0.03 -3.50
N VAL A 329 -13.49 1.02 -3.10
CA VAL A 329 -13.09 2.42 -3.31
C VAL A 329 -13.20 3.20 -2.01
N GLY A 330 -12.08 3.58 -1.41
CA GLY A 330 -12.05 4.35 -0.15
C GLY A 330 -12.38 5.84 -0.34
N SER A 331 -12.69 6.52 0.78
CA SER A 331 -12.99 7.96 0.84
C SER A 331 -11.85 8.86 0.34
N ALA A 332 -12.20 10.03 -0.17
CA ALA A 332 -11.25 11.06 -0.59
C ALA A 332 -10.68 11.85 0.59
N SER A 333 -11.39 11.82 1.72
CA SER A 333 -11.12 12.58 2.92
C SER A 333 -11.04 11.70 4.16
N ASN A 334 -10.77 12.33 5.30
CA ASN A 334 -10.93 11.65 6.57
C ASN A 334 -12.41 11.43 6.92
N VAL A 335 -13.18 12.52 6.97
CA VAL A 335 -14.59 12.60 7.39
C VAL A 335 -15.22 13.84 6.74
N ASP A 336 -15.59 13.72 5.46
CA ASP A 336 -16.34 14.75 4.71
C ASP A 336 -17.72 14.24 4.33
N ASP A 337 -18.68 15.17 4.18
CA ASP A 337 -20.08 14.89 3.88
C ASP A 337 -20.29 14.70 2.36
N PRO A 338 -20.61 13.48 1.87
CA PRO A 338 -20.79 13.23 0.43
C PRO A 338 -21.98 13.99 -0.16
N ASP A 339 -22.92 14.47 0.65
CA ASP A 339 -24.02 15.32 0.19
C ASP A 339 -23.53 16.68 -0.35
N THR A 340 -22.36 17.14 0.11
CA THR A 340 -21.82 18.46 -0.22
C THR A 340 -20.43 18.41 -0.87
N THR A 341 -19.82 17.23 -0.96
CA THR A 341 -18.46 17.04 -1.47
C THR A 341 -18.51 16.11 -2.69
N PRO A 342 -18.54 16.65 -3.92
CA PRO A 342 -18.65 15.85 -5.15
C PRO A 342 -17.53 14.82 -5.33
N GLU A 343 -16.34 15.08 -4.78
CA GLU A 343 -15.18 14.19 -4.81
C GLU A 343 -15.41 12.87 -4.06
N GLU A 344 -16.38 12.82 -3.14
CA GLU A 344 -16.76 11.61 -2.38
C GLU A 344 -17.80 10.74 -3.10
N LYS A 345 -18.26 11.14 -4.30
CA LYS A 345 -19.19 10.32 -5.07
C LYS A 345 -18.55 8.98 -5.46
N ASN A 346 -19.27 7.90 -5.19
CA ASN A 346 -18.84 6.50 -5.43
C ASN A 346 -17.56 6.13 -4.65
N ARG A 347 -17.33 6.78 -3.51
CA ARG A 347 -16.22 6.52 -2.58
C ARG A 347 -16.77 6.14 -1.20
N ALA A 348 -15.89 5.55 -0.40
CA ALA A 348 -16.29 4.83 0.82
C ALA A 348 -17.31 3.72 0.52
N ASP A 349 -17.13 3.09 -0.65
CA ASP A 349 -18.05 2.14 -1.25
C ASP A 349 -17.33 0.85 -1.66
N ILE A 350 -18.10 -0.22 -1.72
CA ILE A 350 -17.78 -1.37 -2.55
C ILE A 350 -18.67 -1.28 -3.79
N LEU A 351 -18.04 -1.18 -4.95
CA LEU A 351 -18.72 -1.11 -6.24
C LEU A 351 -18.83 -2.50 -6.86
N GLU A 352 -19.95 -2.81 -7.50
CA GLU A 352 -20.17 -4.03 -8.27
C GLU A 352 -20.20 -3.72 -9.77
N PHE A 353 -19.54 -4.56 -10.56
CA PHE A 353 -19.53 -4.53 -12.02
C PHE A 353 -19.79 -5.93 -12.59
N ASN A 354 -20.17 -6.00 -13.86
CA ASN A 354 -19.94 -7.20 -14.66
C ASN A 354 -18.42 -7.38 -14.92
N PRO A 355 -17.91 -8.58 -15.21
CA PRO A 355 -16.47 -8.82 -15.42
C PRO A 355 -15.84 -8.02 -16.56
N ASP A 356 -16.63 -7.50 -17.49
CA ASP A 356 -16.16 -6.62 -18.58
C ASP A 356 -16.10 -5.13 -18.19
N GLY A 357 -16.48 -4.78 -16.95
CA GLY A 357 -16.54 -3.41 -16.45
C GLY A 357 -17.89 -2.71 -16.64
N SER A 358 -18.86 -3.35 -17.31
CA SER A 358 -20.20 -2.78 -17.48
C SER A 358 -21.08 -2.94 -16.23
N GLY A 359 -22.23 -2.25 -16.19
CA GLY A 359 -23.26 -2.50 -15.19
C GLY A 359 -22.90 -2.06 -13.77
N MET A 360 -22.11 -0.99 -13.64
CA MET A 360 -21.69 -0.46 -12.34
C MET A 360 -22.89 -0.13 -11.44
N ARG A 361 -22.82 -0.55 -10.18
CA ARG A 361 -23.66 -0.07 -9.08
C ARG A 361 -22.89 -0.02 -7.77
N VAL A 362 -23.40 0.72 -6.79
CA VAL A 362 -22.96 0.61 -5.40
C VAL A 362 -23.53 -0.67 -4.81
N TYR A 363 -22.65 -1.55 -4.31
CA TYR A 363 -23.02 -2.78 -3.62
C TYR A 363 -23.25 -2.52 -2.13
N ALA A 364 -22.32 -1.82 -1.48
CA ALA A 364 -22.42 -1.41 -0.08
C ALA A 364 -21.70 -0.07 0.10
N TYR A 365 -22.12 0.71 1.09
CA TYR A 365 -21.69 2.09 1.28
C TYR A 365 -21.46 2.45 2.76
N GLY A 366 -20.84 3.60 2.98
CA GLY A 366 -20.45 4.04 4.33
C GLY A 366 -19.32 3.21 4.92
N ILE A 367 -18.46 2.67 4.06
CA ILE A 367 -17.28 1.88 4.40
C ILE A 367 -16.04 2.71 4.08
N ARG A 368 -15.55 3.49 5.05
CA ARG A 368 -14.51 4.53 4.83
C ARG A 368 -13.39 4.09 3.90
N ASN A 369 -12.76 2.95 4.18
CA ASN A 369 -11.76 2.38 3.29
C ASN A 369 -11.77 0.85 3.31
N ALA A 370 -12.61 0.24 2.47
CA ALA A 370 -12.58 -1.21 2.19
C ALA A 370 -11.35 -1.65 1.36
N GLY A 371 -10.45 -0.73 1.02
CA GLY A 371 -9.17 -1.05 0.36
C GLY A 371 -8.25 -1.93 1.19
N GLY A 372 -8.60 -2.15 2.47
CA GLY A 372 -8.01 -3.15 3.35
C GLY A 372 -8.24 -4.60 2.91
N GLY A 373 -8.90 -4.84 1.78
CA GLY A 373 -9.00 -6.13 1.11
C GLY A 373 -10.42 -6.64 0.99
N LEU A 374 -10.68 -7.42 -0.05
CA LEU A 374 -11.93 -8.12 -0.34
C LEU A 374 -11.65 -9.62 -0.52
N ALA A 375 -12.49 -10.46 0.07
CA ALA A 375 -12.46 -11.89 -0.18
C ALA A 375 -13.85 -12.50 -0.06
N MET A 376 -14.12 -13.52 -0.86
CA MET A 376 -15.31 -14.36 -0.68
C MET A 376 -15.02 -15.42 0.37
N ASN A 377 -15.90 -15.55 1.36
CA ASN A 377 -15.86 -16.68 2.27
C ASN A 377 -16.11 -17.97 1.46
N PRO A 378 -15.15 -18.91 1.39
CA PRO A 378 -15.26 -20.07 0.51
C PRO A 378 -16.35 -21.06 0.97
N LYS A 379 -16.80 -20.98 2.22
CA LYS A 379 -17.83 -21.85 2.78
C LYS A 379 -19.24 -21.26 2.60
N THR A 380 -19.40 -19.96 2.81
CA THR A 380 -20.73 -19.31 2.78
C THR A 380 -21.03 -18.57 1.49
N GLY A 381 -20.00 -18.25 0.69
CA GLY A 381 -20.14 -17.42 -0.51
C GLY A 381 -20.43 -15.94 -0.23
N GLN A 382 -20.32 -15.50 1.03
CA GLN A 382 -20.49 -14.09 1.41
C GLN A 382 -19.24 -13.28 1.06
N LEU A 383 -19.43 -12.03 0.64
CA LEU A 383 -18.33 -11.07 0.52
C LEU A 383 -17.91 -10.62 1.91
N TRP A 384 -16.61 -10.49 2.14
CA TRP A 384 -16.02 -9.92 3.35
C TRP A 384 -15.06 -8.80 2.98
N CYS A 385 -14.92 -7.82 3.87
CA CYS A 385 -13.97 -6.73 3.74
C CYS A 385 -13.20 -6.48 5.04
N SER A 386 -12.08 -5.79 4.90
CA SER A 386 -11.28 -5.24 6.00
C SER A 386 -11.18 -3.72 5.81
N VAL A 387 -11.33 -2.96 6.90
CA VAL A 387 -11.62 -1.52 6.82
C VAL A 387 -10.71 -0.70 7.73
N ASN A 388 -10.23 0.44 7.21
CA ASN A 388 -9.57 1.48 8.00
C ASN A 388 -10.57 2.58 8.32
N GLU A 389 -10.85 2.77 9.61
CA GLU A 389 -11.82 3.73 10.10
C GLU A 389 -11.24 5.13 10.30
N ARG A 390 -12.12 6.07 10.63
CA ARG A 390 -11.81 7.50 10.69
C ARG A 390 -10.84 7.89 11.79
N ASP A 391 -10.09 8.92 11.48
CA ASP A 391 -9.12 9.56 12.34
C ASP A 391 -9.76 10.68 13.16
N GLY A 392 -9.21 10.99 14.33
CA GLY A 392 -9.43 12.26 15.01
C GLY A 392 -10.29 12.22 16.26
N LEU A 393 -10.78 11.05 16.69
CA LEU A 393 -11.69 10.95 17.85
C LEU A 393 -11.05 10.40 19.13
N GLY A 394 -9.74 10.12 19.12
CA GLY A 394 -8.97 9.65 20.29
C GLY A 394 -8.28 8.30 20.05
N ASP A 395 -7.51 7.83 21.03
CA ASP A 395 -6.60 6.69 20.88
C ASP A 395 -7.30 5.34 20.71
N ASN A 396 -8.53 5.23 21.19
CA ASN A 396 -9.32 4.00 21.19
C ASN A 396 -10.64 4.17 20.42
N LEU A 397 -10.72 5.18 19.54
CA LEU A 397 -11.88 5.45 18.69
C LEU A 397 -11.45 6.07 17.35
N VAL A 398 -11.92 5.61 16.19
CA VAL A 398 -12.91 4.54 15.93
C VAL A 398 -12.21 3.21 15.60
N PRO A 399 -12.70 2.05 16.08
CA PRO A 399 -12.17 0.74 15.71
C PRO A 399 -12.08 0.53 14.20
N ASP A 400 -10.96 -0.01 13.73
CA ASP A 400 -10.93 -0.71 12.45
C ASP A 400 -11.77 -2.00 12.55
N TYR A 401 -12.09 -2.64 11.42
CA TYR A 401 -12.89 -3.86 11.47
C TYR A 401 -12.69 -4.80 10.28
N ILE A 402 -13.07 -6.07 10.50
CA ILE A 402 -13.24 -7.10 9.47
C ILE A 402 -14.67 -7.61 9.56
N THR A 403 -15.39 -7.66 8.44
CA THR A 403 -16.83 -7.98 8.44
C THR A 403 -17.28 -8.60 7.13
N HIS A 404 -18.34 -9.40 7.18
CA HIS A 404 -19.12 -9.70 6.00
C HIS A 404 -19.84 -8.45 5.49
N VAL A 405 -20.09 -8.41 4.20
CA VAL A 405 -20.73 -7.30 3.50
C VAL A 405 -22.09 -7.73 2.98
N GLU A 406 -23.10 -6.92 3.24
CA GLU A 406 -24.48 -7.10 2.79
C GLU A 406 -24.77 -6.21 1.56
N ASP A 407 -25.55 -6.73 0.61
CA ASP A 407 -26.03 -5.96 -0.55
C ASP A 407 -26.97 -4.84 -0.07
N GLY A 408 -26.65 -3.60 -0.43
CA GLY A 408 -27.31 -2.38 0.05
C GLY A 408 -26.95 -1.98 1.48
N GLY A 409 -25.99 -2.66 2.12
CA GLY A 409 -25.61 -2.42 3.52
C GLY A 409 -24.93 -1.07 3.74
N PHE A 410 -25.24 -0.44 4.87
CA PHE A 410 -24.64 0.82 5.33
C PHE A 410 -23.79 0.59 6.59
N TYR A 411 -22.52 0.99 6.54
CA TYR A 411 -21.55 0.74 7.62
C TYR A 411 -21.15 2.00 8.42
N GLY A 412 -21.88 3.10 8.20
CA GLY A 412 -21.88 4.26 9.08
C GLY A 412 -21.16 5.49 8.53
N TRP A 413 -20.01 5.34 7.85
CA TRP A 413 -19.24 6.50 7.39
C TRP A 413 -20.06 7.42 6.44
N PRO A 414 -19.97 8.75 6.55
CA PRO A 414 -19.21 9.53 7.54
C PRO A 414 -20.04 9.88 8.79
N TRP A 415 -21.36 9.73 8.75
CA TRP A 415 -22.29 10.32 9.73
C TRP A 415 -22.43 9.52 11.02
N TRP A 416 -22.23 8.20 10.96
CA TRP A 416 -22.35 7.24 12.06
C TRP A 416 -21.11 6.35 12.16
N TYR A 417 -20.89 5.70 13.29
CA TYR A 417 -19.88 4.65 13.42
C TYR A 417 -20.37 3.56 14.38
N ILE A 418 -20.01 2.31 14.07
CA ILE A 418 -20.25 1.12 14.89
C ILE A 418 -21.65 1.11 15.53
N GLY A 419 -22.68 0.91 14.70
CA GLY A 419 -24.08 0.99 15.12
C GLY A 419 -24.56 2.44 15.25
N ALA A 420 -25.32 2.73 16.31
CA ALA A 420 -26.07 3.98 16.45
C ALA A 420 -25.26 5.15 17.07
N HIS A 421 -23.92 5.16 16.96
CA HIS A 421 -23.11 6.27 17.45
C HIS A 421 -22.96 7.33 16.38
N GLN A 422 -23.47 8.54 16.62
CA GLN A 422 -23.33 9.64 15.67
C GLN A 422 -21.91 10.22 15.73
N ASP A 423 -21.31 10.49 14.57
CA ASP A 423 -20.06 11.24 14.52
C ASP A 423 -20.33 12.70 14.93
N PRO A 424 -19.65 13.25 15.96
CA PRO A 424 -19.92 14.59 16.45
C PRO A 424 -19.63 15.68 15.40
N ARG A 425 -18.82 15.39 14.38
CA ARG A 425 -18.53 16.32 13.27
C ARG A 425 -19.68 16.47 12.29
N HIS A 426 -20.67 15.57 12.35
CA HIS A 426 -21.88 15.57 11.51
C HIS A 426 -23.16 15.57 12.35
N GLN A 427 -23.17 16.27 13.48
CA GLN A 427 -24.31 16.30 14.39
C GLN A 427 -25.61 16.68 13.66
N GLY A 428 -26.66 15.88 13.87
CA GLY A 428 -27.99 16.09 13.29
C GLY A 428 -28.16 15.67 11.82
N LYS A 429 -27.08 15.25 11.13
CA LYS A 429 -27.16 14.75 9.75
C LYS A 429 -27.59 13.28 9.72
N HIS A 430 -28.40 12.94 8.71
CA HIS A 430 -28.93 11.60 8.44
C HIS A 430 -29.46 10.81 9.66
N PRO A 431 -30.39 11.38 10.46
CA PRO A 431 -31.02 10.65 11.56
C PRO A 431 -31.73 9.37 11.12
N GLU A 432 -32.20 9.31 9.87
CA GLU A 432 -32.86 8.14 9.27
C GLU A 432 -31.93 6.95 9.01
N LEU A 433 -30.61 7.14 9.08
CA LEU A 433 -29.61 6.08 8.92
C LEU A 433 -29.16 5.45 10.24
N LYS A 434 -29.53 6.03 11.38
CA LYS A 434 -29.16 5.56 12.72
C LYS A 434 -29.41 4.06 12.90
N ASP A 435 -30.63 3.62 12.61
CA ASP A 435 -31.07 2.24 12.82
C ASP A 435 -30.77 1.33 11.61
N LYS A 436 -30.10 1.85 10.58
CA LYS A 436 -29.64 1.10 9.39
C LYS A 436 -28.15 0.79 9.41
N THR A 437 -27.40 1.37 10.34
CA THR A 437 -25.96 1.13 10.44
C THR A 437 -25.70 -0.30 10.89
N ILE A 438 -25.01 -1.07 10.05
CA ILE A 438 -24.59 -2.43 10.34
C ILE A 438 -23.39 -2.37 11.28
N VAL A 439 -23.46 -3.12 12.39
CA VAL A 439 -22.31 -3.31 13.28
C VAL A 439 -21.40 -4.38 12.67
N PRO A 440 -20.11 -4.09 12.44
CA PRO A 440 -19.17 -5.06 11.89
C PRO A 440 -19.02 -6.32 12.76
N ASP A 441 -18.73 -7.48 12.14
CA ASP A 441 -18.59 -8.74 12.88
C ASP A 441 -17.43 -8.75 13.88
N VAL A 442 -16.31 -8.13 13.53
CA VAL A 442 -15.09 -8.10 14.34
C VAL A 442 -14.53 -6.69 14.40
N LEU A 443 -14.57 -6.09 15.58
CA LEU A 443 -13.94 -4.80 15.85
C LEU A 443 -12.49 -5.03 16.27
N LEU A 444 -11.59 -4.27 15.65
CA LEU A 444 -10.16 -4.29 15.88
C LEU A 444 -9.73 -3.08 16.71
N GLN A 445 -8.55 -3.14 17.31
CA GLN A 445 -7.97 -1.98 17.96
C GLN A 445 -7.95 -0.78 17.00
N ALA A 446 -8.44 0.37 17.48
CA ALA A 446 -8.49 1.60 16.69
C ALA A 446 -7.09 1.95 16.17
N HIS A 447 -7.04 2.43 14.92
CA HIS A 447 -5.84 2.87 14.22
C HIS A 447 -4.87 1.74 13.82
N ASN A 448 -5.26 0.46 13.91
CA ASN A 448 -4.39 -0.65 13.50
C ASN A 448 -4.01 -0.65 12.01
N ALA A 449 -4.78 0.04 11.17
CA ALA A 449 -4.65 0.14 9.72
C ALA A 449 -4.68 -1.26 9.06
N SER A 450 -5.84 -1.93 9.12
CA SER A 450 -6.04 -3.26 8.53
C SER A 450 -5.99 -3.25 6.99
N LEU A 451 -4.96 -3.83 6.35
CA LEU A 451 -4.68 -3.59 4.91
C LEU A 451 -4.93 -4.75 3.94
N GLN A 452 -4.86 -6.00 4.38
CA GLN A 452 -5.32 -7.15 3.61
C GLN A 452 -5.84 -8.21 4.59
N PHE A 453 -6.73 -9.09 4.12
CA PHE A 453 -7.01 -10.34 4.81
C PHE A 453 -7.16 -11.49 3.80
N THR A 454 -7.07 -12.72 4.30
CA THR A 454 -7.32 -13.94 3.51
C THR A 454 -7.96 -15.02 4.38
N PHE A 455 -8.82 -15.84 3.78
CA PHE A 455 -9.31 -17.06 4.42
C PHE A 455 -8.25 -18.16 4.28
N TYR A 456 -7.90 -18.81 5.37
CA TYR A 456 -6.94 -19.90 5.36
C TYR A 456 -7.57 -21.18 4.82
N ASN A 457 -7.16 -21.56 3.62
CA ASN A 457 -7.59 -22.78 2.93
C ASN A 457 -6.46 -23.82 2.82
N GLY A 458 -5.29 -23.55 3.40
CA GLY A 458 -4.17 -24.47 3.46
C GLY A 458 -4.42 -25.64 4.42
N LYS A 459 -3.57 -26.67 4.32
CA LYS A 459 -3.62 -27.86 5.20
C LYS A 459 -2.38 -28.01 6.07
N GLN A 460 -1.45 -27.07 6.00
CA GLN A 460 -0.19 -27.14 6.72
C GLN A 460 -0.37 -26.74 8.19
N PHE A 461 -1.21 -25.73 8.46
CA PHE A 461 -1.50 -25.30 9.83
C PHE A 461 -2.45 -26.30 10.52
N PRO A 462 -2.50 -26.30 11.86
CA PRO A 462 -3.42 -27.14 12.61
C PRO A 462 -4.88 -26.96 12.15
N SER A 463 -5.68 -28.02 12.27
CA SER A 463 -7.02 -28.09 11.68
C SER A 463 -8.01 -27.04 12.18
N ASP A 464 -7.78 -26.47 13.37
CA ASP A 464 -8.58 -25.39 13.93
C ASP A 464 -8.38 -24.06 13.19
N TYR A 465 -7.24 -23.86 12.49
CA TYR A 465 -7.00 -22.67 11.66
C TYR A 465 -7.71 -22.74 10.30
N GLN A 466 -8.20 -23.92 9.88
CA GLN A 466 -8.80 -24.08 8.56
C GLN A 466 -10.15 -23.36 8.47
N GLY A 467 -10.25 -22.46 7.49
CA GLY A 467 -11.40 -21.59 7.28
C GLY A 467 -11.37 -20.30 8.09
N ASP A 468 -10.39 -20.10 8.98
CA ASP A 468 -10.22 -18.85 9.71
C ASP A 468 -9.68 -17.74 8.80
N ILE A 469 -9.80 -16.51 9.25
CA ILE A 469 -9.26 -15.34 8.55
C ILE A 469 -7.90 -14.99 9.16
N PHE A 470 -6.93 -14.65 8.31
CA PHE A 470 -5.74 -13.89 8.72
C PHE A 470 -5.81 -12.48 8.17
N GLY A 471 -5.50 -11.47 8.97
CA GLY A 471 -5.54 -10.06 8.60
C GLY A 471 -4.27 -9.31 9.00
N SER A 472 -3.80 -8.37 8.19
CA SER A 472 -2.58 -7.60 8.43
C SER A 472 -2.93 -6.23 9.02
N GLN A 473 -2.26 -5.86 10.09
CA GLN A 473 -2.42 -4.59 10.78
C GLN A 473 -1.16 -3.76 10.53
N HIS A 474 -1.24 -2.80 9.62
CA HIS A 474 -0.09 -2.04 9.11
C HIS A 474 0.54 -1.09 10.14
N GLY A 475 -0.23 -0.75 11.15
CA GLY A 475 0.19 -0.01 12.32
C GLY A 475 -0.22 1.46 12.32
N SER A 476 -0.50 1.95 13.53
CA SER A 476 -1.07 3.27 13.76
C SER A 476 -0.13 4.43 13.48
N TRP A 477 -0.69 5.51 12.95
CA TRP A 477 -0.09 6.85 12.97
C TRP A 477 -0.86 7.82 13.87
N ASN A 478 -2.18 7.67 14.00
CA ASN A 478 -3.05 8.57 14.76
C ASN A 478 -3.31 8.11 16.19
N ARG A 479 -2.25 7.78 16.93
CA ARG A 479 -2.36 7.25 18.30
C ARG A 479 -1.16 7.59 19.16
N SER A 480 -1.39 8.02 20.41
CA SER A 480 -0.33 8.51 21.29
C SER A 480 0.72 7.44 21.62
N VAL A 481 0.25 6.22 21.88
CA VAL A 481 1.07 5.00 21.95
C VAL A 481 0.67 4.12 20.79
N ARG A 482 1.62 3.64 19.99
CA ARG A 482 1.26 2.92 18.78
C ARG A 482 0.65 1.54 19.05
N ALA A 483 -0.17 1.06 18.11
CA ALA A 483 -0.73 -0.30 18.11
C ALA A 483 -0.77 -0.84 16.67
N GLY A 484 -1.00 -2.15 16.52
CA GLY A 484 -0.96 -2.85 15.25
C GLY A 484 0.46 -3.28 14.93
N TYR A 485 0.92 -3.11 13.68
CA TYR A 485 2.22 -3.65 13.24
C TYR A 485 2.29 -5.16 13.49
N GLU A 486 1.25 -5.88 13.09
CA GLU A 486 1.06 -7.29 13.38
C GLU A 486 0.27 -8.01 12.28
N VAL A 487 0.21 -9.33 12.36
CA VAL A 487 -0.80 -10.15 11.68
C VAL A 487 -1.69 -10.75 12.75
N ILE A 488 -3.00 -10.68 12.55
CA ILE A 488 -4.01 -11.27 13.44
C ILE A 488 -4.65 -12.49 12.79
N ARG A 489 -5.19 -13.39 13.61
CA ARG A 489 -6.14 -14.43 13.21
C ARG A 489 -7.52 -14.06 13.73
N VAL A 490 -8.54 -14.17 12.90
CA VAL A 490 -9.95 -14.10 13.30
C VAL A 490 -10.53 -15.51 13.22
N PRO A 491 -10.78 -16.16 14.37
CA PRO A 491 -11.38 -17.49 14.39
C PRO A 491 -12.83 -17.46 13.90
N LEU A 492 -13.16 -18.34 12.95
CA LEU A 492 -14.54 -18.60 12.54
C LEU A 492 -15.09 -19.89 13.18
N HIS A 493 -14.25 -20.59 13.96
CA HIS A 493 -14.59 -21.81 14.69
C HIS A 493 -15.22 -22.88 13.80
N GLN A 494 -14.79 -22.92 12.54
CA GLN A 494 -15.35 -23.79 11.48
C GLN A 494 -16.87 -23.59 11.23
N THR A 495 -17.49 -22.57 11.80
CA THR A 495 -18.92 -22.25 11.61
C THR A 495 -19.16 -21.41 10.36
N GLY A 496 -18.14 -20.67 9.92
CA GLY A 496 -18.24 -19.66 8.86
C GLY A 496 -18.72 -18.30 9.36
N LYS A 497 -18.90 -18.12 10.68
CA LYS A 497 -19.24 -16.86 11.34
C LYS A 497 -18.17 -16.49 12.36
N ALA A 498 -17.85 -15.21 12.48
CA ALA A 498 -16.89 -14.74 13.49
C ALA A 498 -17.54 -14.64 14.88
N SER A 499 -16.74 -14.84 15.93
CA SER A 499 -17.19 -14.65 17.33
C SER A 499 -17.02 -13.22 17.85
N GLY A 500 -16.53 -12.30 17.01
CA GLY A 500 -16.08 -10.96 17.40
C GLY A 500 -14.69 -10.91 18.03
N GLU A 501 -14.00 -12.05 18.08
CA GLU A 501 -12.65 -12.17 18.62
C GLU A 501 -11.59 -12.13 17.52
N TYR A 502 -10.40 -11.67 17.87
CA TYR A 502 -9.19 -11.83 17.08
C TYR A 502 -8.00 -12.18 17.99
N GLU A 503 -7.04 -12.90 17.44
CA GLU A 503 -5.81 -13.36 18.11
C GLU A 503 -4.61 -12.67 17.47
N ASP A 504 -3.74 -12.05 18.28
CA ASP A 504 -2.43 -11.60 17.82
C ASP A 504 -1.67 -12.84 17.30
N PHE A 505 -1.34 -12.90 16.01
CA PHE A 505 -0.70 -14.08 15.41
C PHE A 505 0.79 -13.84 15.17
N ILE A 506 1.17 -12.81 14.40
CA ILE A 506 2.57 -12.42 14.19
C ILE A 506 2.83 -11.03 14.72
N THR A 507 3.77 -10.86 15.65
CA THR A 507 4.12 -9.55 16.23
C THR A 507 5.63 -9.28 16.18
N GLY A 508 6.10 -8.20 16.81
CA GLY A 508 7.54 -7.94 17.03
C GLY A 508 8.18 -6.97 16.05
N PHE A 509 7.38 -6.23 15.29
CA PHE A 509 7.83 -5.27 14.27
C PHE A 509 8.17 -3.88 14.82
N VAL A 510 7.81 -3.60 16.08
CA VAL A 510 8.02 -2.32 16.76
C VAL A 510 9.25 -2.39 17.66
N ILE A 511 10.11 -1.37 17.60
CA ILE A 511 11.27 -1.22 18.49
C ILE A 511 10.87 -0.41 19.72
N ASP A 512 10.25 0.74 19.49
CA ASP A 512 9.74 1.65 20.51
C ASP A 512 8.62 2.53 19.95
N ASN A 513 8.15 3.50 20.74
CA ASN A 513 7.04 4.37 20.35
C ASN A 513 7.38 5.42 19.27
N HIS A 514 8.60 5.44 18.72
CA HIS A 514 9.00 6.23 17.54
C HIS A 514 9.49 5.38 16.35
N HIS A 515 10.22 4.29 16.58
CA HIS A 515 10.79 3.46 15.53
C HIS A 515 10.09 2.11 15.33
N VAL A 516 9.90 1.74 14.05
CA VAL A 516 9.42 0.42 13.62
C VAL A 516 10.32 -0.10 12.51
N TRP A 517 10.45 -1.42 12.38
CA TRP A 517 11.26 -2.00 11.31
C TRP A 517 10.46 -2.77 10.26
N GLY A 518 9.18 -3.07 10.54
CA GLY A 518 8.29 -3.68 9.56
C GLY A 518 6.84 -3.24 9.76
N ARG A 519 6.06 -3.38 8.69
CA ARG A 519 4.67 -2.94 8.56
C ARG A 519 3.95 -3.92 7.63
N PRO A 520 3.28 -4.96 8.18
CA PRO A 520 2.59 -5.97 7.38
C PRO A 520 1.51 -5.37 6.48
N VAL A 521 1.42 -5.82 5.22
CA VAL A 521 0.42 -5.34 4.25
C VAL A 521 -0.38 -6.48 3.66
N GLY A 522 0.21 -7.31 2.82
CA GLY A 522 -0.50 -8.26 2.00
C GLY A 522 -0.41 -9.68 2.53
N LEU A 523 -1.44 -10.49 2.27
CA LEU A 523 -1.60 -11.83 2.81
C LEU A 523 -2.09 -12.80 1.74
N THR A 524 -1.43 -13.95 1.62
CA THR A 524 -1.94 -15.04 0.79
C THR A 524 -1.45 -16.41 1.28
N VAL A 525 -2.21 -17.47 0.99
CA VAL A 525 -1.80 -18.85 1.28
C VAL A 525 -1.02 -19.39 0.09
N ALA A 526 0.24 -19.77 0.32
CA ALA A 526 1.09 -20.37 -0.69
C ALA A 526 0.67 -21.83 -1.01
N PRO A 527 1.11 -22.40 -2.14
CA PRO A 527 0.71 -23.75 -2.57
C PRO A 527 1.06 -24.87 -1.60
N ASP A 528 2.10 -24.69 -0.80
CA ASP A 528 2.53 -25.63 0.24
C ASP A 528 1.73 -25.51 1.55
N GLY A 529 0.74 -24.61 1.59
CA GLY A 529 -0.11 -24.31 2.73
C GLY A 529 0.50 -23.33 3.75
N SER A 530 1.68 -22.78 3.48
CA SER A 530 2.25 -21.70 4.31
C SER A 530 1.51 -20.37 4.07
N LEU A 531 1.54 -19.48 5.05
CA LEU A 531 1.03 -18.11 4.90
C LEU A 531 2.18 -17.18 4.48
N LEU A 532 1.97 -16.38 3.44
CA LEU A 532 2.89 -15.33 3.02
C LEU A 532 2.37 -13.96 3.45
N VAL A 533 3.26 -13.12 3.97
CA VAL A 533 2.97 -11.77 4.46
C VAL A 533 3.94 -10.80 3.80
N SER A 534 3.47 -9.88 2.97
CA SER A 534 4.32 -8.77 2.50
C SER A 534 4.44 -7.70 3.58
N ASP A 535 5.55 -7.00 3.57
CA ASP A 535 5.92 -5.99 4.56
C ASP A 535 6.64 -4.84 3.84
N ASP A 536 5.96 -3.70 3.72
CA ASP A 536 6.52 -2.53 3.05
C ASP A 536 7.48 -1.72 3.93
N GLY A 537 7.46 -1.93 5.25
CA GLY A 537 8.43 -1.35 6.17
C GLY A 537 9.82 -1.98 6.00
N SER A 538 9.87 -3.31 5.88
CA SER A 538 11.11 -4.06 5.66
C SER A 538 11.39 -4.42 4.19
N ASN A 539 10.52 -4.00 3.27
CA ASN A 539 10.60 -4.29 1.83
C ASN A 539 10.82 -5.78 1.54
N SER A 540 10.05 -6.62 2.21
CA SER A 540 10.22 -8.07 2.23
C SER A 540 8.89 -8.81 2.15
N ILE A 541 8.97 -10.13 1.95
CA ILE A 541 7.87 -11.07 2.20
C ILE A 541 8.34 -12.06 3.25
N TRP A 542 7.50 -12.31 4.25
CA TRP A 542 7.68 -13.32 5.27
C TRP A 542 6.85 -14.57 4.93
N ARG A 543 7.39 -15.76 5.16
CA ARG A 543 6.72 -17.06 5.05
C ARG A 543 6.54 -17.64 6.44
N ILE A 544 5.31 -17.95 6.80
CA ILE A 544 4.92 -18.55 8.08
C ILE A 544 4.51 -19.99 7.79
N SER A 545 5.23 -20.94 8.39
CA SER A 545 4.97 -22.37 8.25
C SER A 545 4.79 -23.04 9.59
N TYR A 546 3.96 -24.07 9.65
CA TYR A 546 3.80 -24.87 10.86
C TYR A 546 4.78 -26.04 10.86
N THR A 547 5.57 -26.17 11.92
CA THR A 547 6.59 -27.22 12.09
C THR A 547 6.26 -28.19 13.21
N GLY A 548 5.09 -28.06 13.85
CA GLY A 548 4.75 -28.80 15.06
C GLY A 548 5.40 -28.20 16.30
N THR A 549 4.82 -28.49 17.47
CA THR A 549 5.50 -28.23 18.74
C THR A 549 6.59 -29.30 18.91
N GLU A 550 7.85 -28.97 18.68
CA GLU A 550 8.92 -29.85 19.14
C GLU A 550 8.82 -29.97 20.67
N THR A 551 8.30 -31.11 21.16
CA THR A 551 8.62 -31.54 22.51
C THR A 551 10.12 -31.79 22.52
N THR A 552 10.87 -30.85 23.09
CA THR A 552 12.29 -31.04 23.44
C THR A 552 12.38 -32.13 24.51
N LYS A 553 12.29 -33.38 24.08
CA LYS A 553 12.71 -34.56 24.81
C LYS A 553 13.63 -35.36 23.90
N GLY A 554 14.93 -35.24 24.15
CA GLY A 554 15.94 -36.23 23.72
C GLY A 554 16.75 -35.88 22.47
N LYS A 555 17.63 -34.88 22.56
CA LYS A 555 18.97 -34.93 21.94
C LYS A 555 19.97 -34.25 22.87
N LEU A 556 20.30 -34.95 23.96
CA LEU A 556 21.52 -34.78 24.74
C LEU A 556 22.28 -36.12 24.68
N GLU A 557 22.86 -36.42 23.52
CA GLU A 557 23.96 -37.37 23.29
C GLU A 557 24.65 -36.81 22.02
N ASP A 558 25.97 -36.66 21.88
CA ASP A 558 27.12 -37.14 22.63
C ASP A 558 28.24 -36.13 22.35
N GLY A 559 28.86 -35.62 23.42
CA GLY A 559 29.92 -34.61 23.37
C GLY A 559 30.95 -34.84 24.45
N ARG A 560 31.25 -36.10 24.78
CA ARG A 560 32.46 -36.43 25.55
C ARG A 560 33.60 -36.68 24.60
N GLN A 561 34.35 -35.62 24.30
CA GLN A 561 35.70 -35.74 23.79
C GLN A 561 36.56 -36.46 24.83
N SER A 562 36.98 -37.68 24.50
CA SER A 562 38.09 -38.37 25.15
C SER A 562 39.39 -37.59 24.90
N HIS A 563 39.97 -37.01 25.95
CA HIS A 563 41.37 -36.57 25.94
C HIS A 563 42.23 -37.73 26.41
N GLY A 564 42.87 -38.41 25.45
CA GLY A 564 43.98 -39.31 25.72
C GLY A 564 45.28 -38.52 25.80
N THR A 565 45.85 -38.42 27.00
CA THR A 565 47.23 -37.99 27.22
C THR A 565 48.08 -39.18 27.73
N LYS A 566 48.96 -39.66 26.86
CA LYS A 566 50.25 -40.32 27.16
C LYS A 566 51.30 -39.40 26.53
N SER A 567 52.49 -39.14 27.04
CA SER A 567 53.30 -39.67 28.15
C SER A 567 54.52 -38.75 28.25
N GLY A 568 55.14 -38.62 29.43
CA GLY A 568 56.45 -37.98 29.56
C GLY A 568 57.00 -38.08 30.98
N SER A 569 57.79 -39.12 31.22
CA SER A 569 58.61 -39.32 32.40
C SER A 569 59.82 -38.38 32.41
N GLN A 570 60.03 -37.66 33.52
CA GLN A 570 61.26 -37.62 34.33
C GLN A 570 61.02 -36.74 35.56
#